data_AF-A0A3N9MWH9-F1
#
_entry.id   AF-A0A3N9MWH9-F1
#
_cell.length_a   1.000
_cell.length_b   1.000
_cell.length_c   1.000
_cell.angle_alpha   90.00
_cell.angle_beta   90.00
_cell.angle_gamma   90.00
#
_symmetry.space_group_name_H-M   'P 1'
#
loop_
_entity.id
_entity.type
_entity.pdbx_description
1 polymer ?
#
loop_
_entity_poly.entity_id
_entity_poly.type
_entity_poly.pdbx_seq_one_letter_code
_entity_poly.pdbx_strand_id
1 'polypeptide(L)'
;MWSQFFSYIVKKLVFKSFIIEFNPILFSYVRNVLKIPITETNTAAAFTSKTFDIIYHFEVLSHFYDPINEFKIMNKRLNLNGWMIFETGNLGEVDTIY
;
A
#
# COMPACT_ATOMS: atom_id res chain seq x y z
N MET A 1 -12.92 -6.13 -1.60
CA MET A 1 -13.75 -5.20 -2.41
C MET A 1 -13.18 -3.78 -2.37
N TRP A 2 -12.83 -3.26 -1.18
CA TRP A 2 -12.26 -1.91 -1.01
C TRP A 2 -10.88 -1.68 -1.66
N SER A 3 -9.97 -2.66 -1.62
CA SER A 3 -8.64 -2.56 -2.27
C SER A 3 -8.69 -2.45 -3.81
N GLN A 4 -9.69 -3.07 -4.45
CA GLN A 4 -9.96 -2.91 -5.89
C GLN A 4 -10.44 -1.50 -6.23
N PHE A 5 -11.31 -0.95 -5.39
CA PHE A 5 -11.84 0.40 -5.53
C PHE A 5 -10.73 1.44 -5.37
N PHE A 6 -9.86 1.28 -4.36
CA PHE A 6 -8.71 2.17 -4.19
C PHE A 6 -7.76 2.13 -5.40
N SER A 7 -7.42 0.93 -5.89
CA SER A 7 -6.57 0.78 -7.08
C SER A 7 -7.19 1.43 -8.33
N TYR A 8 -8.52 1.37 -8.46
CA TYR A 8 -9.26 2.03 -9.53
C TYR A 8 -9.23 3.56 -9.38
N ILE A 9 -9.40 4.09 -8.17
CA ILE A 9 -9.28 5.53 -7.88
C ILE A 9 -7.87 6.01 -8.23
N VAL A 10 -6.84 5.29 -7.79
CA VAL A 10 -5.44 5.63 -8.06
C VAL A 10 -5.18 5.74 -9.56
N LYS A 11 -5.71 4.80 -10.37
CA LYS A 11 -5.63 4.88 -11.84
C LYS A 11 -6.32 6.14 -12.41
N LYS A 12 -7.42 6.57 -11.80
CA LYS A 12 -8.18 7.76 -12.24
C LYS A 12 -7.54 9.08 -11.82
N LEU A 13 -6.77 9.08 -10.72
CA LEU A 13 -6.12 10.28 -10.17
C LEU A 13 -4.78 10.64 -10.84
N VAL A 14 -4.42 10.00 -11.96
CA VAL A 14 -3.23 10.33 -12.80
C VAL A 14 -1.88 10.06 -12.10
N PHE A 15 -1.86 9.34 -10.99
CA PHE A 15 -0.60 8.96 -10.35
C PHE A 15 0.11 7.85 -11.13
N LYS A 16 1.45 7.98 -11.24
CA LYS A 16 2.30 6.87 -11.68
C LYS A 16 2.47 5.91 -10.51
N SER A 17 1.71 4.82 -10.54
CA SER A 17 1.58 3.94 -9.38
C SER A 17 2.31 2.62 -9.54
N PHE A 18 2.69 2.05 -8.40
CA PHE A 18 3.26 0.72 -8.24
C PHE A 18 2.62 0.09 -7.02
N ILE A 19 2.09 -1.12 -7.15
CA ILE A 19 1.30 -1.80 -6.11
C ILE A 19 2.04 -3.02 -5.59
N ILE A 20 1.92 -3.30 -4.30
CA ILE A 20 2.31 -4.56 -3.68
C ILE A 20 1.02 -5.26 -3.24
N GLU A 21 0.81 -6.49 -3.67
CA GLU A 21 -0.39 -7.26 -3.35
C GLU A 21 -0.11 -8.76 -3.39
N PHE A 22 -0.50 -9.46 -2.33
CA PHE A 22 -0.29 -10.91 -2.18
C PHE A 22 -1.52 -11.72 -2.56
N ASN A 23 -2.71 -11.11 -2.62
CA ASN A 23 -3.91 -11.80 -3.05
C ASN A 23 -3.87 -12.04 -4.57
N PRO A 24 -3.87 -13.30 -5.04
CA PRO A 24 -3.65 -13.63 -6.45
C PRO A 24 -4.80 -13.16 -7.37
N ILE A 25 -6.03 -13.10 -6.86
CA ILE A 25 -7.20 -12.63 -7.61
C ILE A 25 -7.06 -11.13 -7.87
N LEU A 26 -6.73 -10.37 -6.83
CA LEU A 26 -6.54 -8.91 -6.94
C LEU A 26 -5.31 -8.57 -7.78
N PHE A 27 -4.20 -9.28 -7.56
CA PHE A 27 -2.99 -9.15 -8.36
C PHE A 27 -3.30 -9.29 -9.86
N SER A 28 -4.03 -10.35 -10.22
CA SER A 28 -4.43 -10.62 -11.60
C SER A 28 -5.30 -9.50 -12.17
N TYR A 29 -6.26 -8.98 -11.38
CA TYR A 29 -7.13 -7.88 -11.81
C TYR A 29 -6.33 -6.58 -12.04
N VAL A 30 -5.49 -6.18 -11.09
CA VAL A 30 -4.66 -4.96 -11.19
C VAL A 30 -3.70 -5.05 -12.39
N ARG A 31 -3.04 -6.19 -12.57
CA ARG A 31 -2.10 -6.41 -13.69
C ARG A 31 -2.82 -6.44 -15.04
N ASN A 32 -3.89 -7.23 -15.15
CA ASN A 32 -4.47 -7.55 -16.45
C ASN A 32 -5.55 -6.56 -16.89
N VAL A 33 -6.30 -5.97 -15.95
CA VAL A 33 -7.40 -5.05 -16.23
C VAL A 33 -6.97 -3.60 -16.00
N LEU A 34 -6.44 -3.30 -14.81
CA LEU A 34 -6.03 -1.92 -14.51
C LEU A 34 -4.72 -1.53 -15.20
N LYS A 35 -3.90 -2.52 -15.60
CA LYS A 35 -2.58 -2.30 -16.24
C LYS A 35 -1.63 -1.46 -15.37
N ILE A 36 -1.74 -1.59 -14.05
CA ILE A 36 -0.85 -0.92 -13.11
C ILE A 36 0.33 -1.86 -12.79
N PRO A 37 1.58 -1.37 -12.76
CA PRO A 37 2.71 -2.13 -12.25
C PRO A 37 2.46 -2.69 -10.85
N ILE A 38 2.71 -3.98 -10.66
CA ILE A 38 2.37 -4.69 -9.42
C ILE A 38 3.37 -5.80 -9.13
N THR A 39 3.63 -6.09 -7.86
CA THR A 39 4.44 -7.21 -7.37
C THR A 39 3.76 -7.92 -6.19
N GLU A 40 4.12 -9.18 -5.97
CA GLU A 40 3.68 -10.02 -4.84
C GLU A 40 4.82 -10.29 -3.85
N THR A 41 5.88 -9.49 -3.91
CA THR A 41 7.06 -9.61 -3.03
C THR A 41 6.93 -8.69 -1.81
N ASN A 42 7.64 -9.01 -0.72
CA ASN A 42 7.74 -8.13 0.43
C ASN A 42 8.28 -6.72 0.08
N THR A 43 8.04 -5.76 0.98
CA THR A 43 8.38 -4.34 0.84
C THR A 43 9.85 -4.11 0.47
N ALA A 44 10.77 -4.79 1.16
CA ALA A 44 12.21 -4.64 0.93
C ALA A 44 12.62 -5.05 -0.49
N ALA A 45 12.11 -6.19 -0.97
CA ALA A 45 12.37 -6.68 -2.31
C ALA A 45 11.63 -5.86 -3.38
N ALA A 46 10.40 -5.44 -3.09
CA ALA A 46 9.56 -4.69 -4.02
C ALA A 46 10.16 -3.33 -4.39
N PHE A 47 10.74 -2.62 -3.41
CA PHE A 47 11.21 -1.26 -3.61
C PHE A 47 12.58 -1.12 -4.28
N THR A 48 13.33 -2.20 -4.49
CA THR A 48 14.64 -2.25 -5.21
C THR A 48 15.37 -0.91 -5.35
N SER A 49 15.24 -0.22 -6.49
CA SER A 49 15.83 1.09 -6.81
C SER A 49 14.79 2.21 -6.94
N LYS A 50 13.54 1.95 -6.60
CA LYS A 50 12.45 2.93 -6.71
C LYS A 50 12.40 3.82 -5.47
N THR A 51 12.09 5.09 -5.70
CA THR A 51 11.68 6.01 -4.65
C THR A 51 10.31 6.58 -4.96
N PHE A 52 9.63 7.08 -3.94
CA PHE A 52 8.22 7.46 -4.00
C PHE A 52 8.00 8.80 -3.31
N ASP A 53 7.10 9.62 -3.88
CA ASP A 53 6.61 10.83 -3.22
C ASP A 53 5.56 10.48 -2.16
N ILE A 54 4.83 9.38 -2.37
CA ILE A 54 3.81 8.89 -1.47
C ILE A 54 3.94 7.36 -1.38
N ILE A 55 4.03 6.85 -0.15
CA ILE A 55 3.78 5.44 0.16
C ILE A 55 2.50 5.39 0.97
N TYR A 56 1.50 4.68 0.45
CA TYR A 56 0.19 4.57 1.08
C TYR A 56 -0.12 3.11 1.38
N HIS A 57 -0.55 2.86 2.61
CA HIS A 57 -0.84 1.52 3.14
C HIS A 57 -2.29 1.49 3.62
N PHE A 58 -3.12 0.60 3.07
CA PHE A 58 -4.56 0.56 3.29
C PHE A 58 -5.00 -0.72 3.97
N GLU A 59 -5.48 -0.63 5.21
CA GLU A 59 -6.12 -1.74 5.96
C GLU A 59 -5.25 -2.99 6.13
N VAL A 60 -3.93 -2.86 5.94
CA VAL A 60 -2.99 -3.98 5.99
C VAL A 60 -1.93 -3.83 7.09
N LEU A 61 -2.06 -2.84 7.97
CA LEU A 61 -1.03 -2.56 8.99
C LEU A 61 -0.90 -3.69 10.02
N SER A 62 -2.03 -4.23 10.46
CA SER A 62 -2.12 -5.34 11.42
C SER A 62 -1.51 -6.66 10.90
N HIS A 63 -1.23 -6.76 9.61
CA HIS A 63 -0.65 -7.96 9.00
C HIS A 63 0.88 -8.00 9.06
N PHE A 64 1.54 -6.90 9.46
CA PHE A 64 2.99 -6.91 9.62
C PHE A 64 3.41 -7.60 10.91
N TYR A 65 4.31 -8.57 10.78
CA TYR A 65 4.97 -9.22 11.91
C TYR A 65 5.85 -8.22 12.69
N ASP A 66 6.60 -7.37 11.99
CA ASP A 66 7.41 -6.29 12.55
C ASP A 66 7.12 -4.96 11.81
N PRO A 67 6.07 -4.23 12.21
CA PRO A 67 5.68 -2.99 11.53
C PRO A 67 6.76 -1.90 11.63
N ILE A 68 7.54 -1.85 12.71
CA ILE A 68 8.56 -0.82 12.90
C ILE A 68 9.66 -0.98 11.86
N ASN A 69 10.13 -2.20 11.63
CA ASN A 69 11.15 -2.45 10.61
C ASN A 69 10.61 -2.19 9.20
N GLU A 70 9.37 -2.59 8.92
CA GLU A 70 8.71 -2.28 7.64
C GLU A 70 8.62 -0.76 7.41
N PHE A 71 8.28 0.03 8.43
CA PHE A 71 8.25 1.49 8.32
C PHE A 71 9.63 2.08 8.02
N LYS A 72 10.70 1.55 8.62
CA LYS A 72 12.07 1.98 8.32
C LYS A 72 12.44 1.69 6.86
N ILE A 73 12.01 0.54 6.32
CA ILE A 73 12.22 0.19 4.92
C ILE A 73 11.44 1.16 4.01
N MET A 74 10.17 1.42 4.31
CA MET A 74 9.35 2.39 3.57
C MET A 74 9.96 3.80 3.62
N ASN A 75 10.36 4.27 4.80
CA ASN A 75 10.92 5.61 4.98
C ASN A 75 12.17 5.84 4.13
N LYS A 76 13.05 4.83 4.04
CA LYS A 76 14.26 4.89 3.20
C LYS A 76 13.98 5.00 1.71
N ARG A 77 12.74 4.77 1.28
CA ARG A 77 12.30 4.82 -0.12
C ARG A 77 11.42 6.03 -0.42
N LEU A 78 11.13 6.86 0.57
CA LEU A 78 10.50 8.14 0.33
C LEU A 78 11.52 9.14 -0.20
N ASN A 79 11.08 9.96 -1.15
CA ASN A 79 11.79 11.17 -1.54
C ASN A 79 11.83 12.16 -0.36
N LEU A 80 12.71 13.15 -0.44
CA LEU A 80 12.71 14.25 0.52
C LEU A 80 11.33 14.93 0.51
N ASN A 81 10.73 15.10 1.69
CA ASN A 81 9.36 15.59 1.90
C ASN A 81 8.24 14.67 1.38
N GLY A 82 8.55 13.40 1.11
CA GLY A 82 7.56 12.40 0.79
C GLY A 82 6.67 12.05 1.98
N TRP A 83 5.48 11.52 1.70
CA TRP A 83 4.49 11.15 2.69
C TRP A 83 4.38 9.64 2.85
N MET A 84 4.40 9.19 4.10
CA MET A 84 3.98 7.84 4.47
C MET A 84 2.59 7.94 5.10
N ILE A 85 1.62 7.27 4.51
CA ILE A 85 0.22 7.34 4.94
C ILE A 85 -0.26 5.93 5.27
N PHE A 86 -0.87 5.78 6.44
CA PHE A 86 -1.47 4.54 6.89
C PHE A 86 -2.95 4.77 7.13
N GLU A 87 -3.78 3.93 6.53
CA GLU A 87 -5.19 3.78 6.88
C GLU A 87 -5.37 2.43 7.56
N THR A 88 -5.99 2.44 8.73
CA THR A 88 -6.23 1.27 9.56
C THR A 88 -7.49 1.49 10.37
N GLY A 89 -8.15 0.40 10.74
CA GLY A 89 -9.27 0.43 11.67
C GLY A 89 -8.95 1.23 12.94
N ASN A 90 -9.90 2.08 13.34
CA ASN A 90 -9.83 2.88 14.55
C ASN A 90 -10.37 2.07 15.72
N LEU A 91 -9.52 1.76 16.71
CA LEU A 91 -9.95 1.01 17.90
C LEU A 91 -11.08 1.74 18.66
N GLY A 92 -11.10 3.08 18.62
CA GLY A 92 -12.14 3.89 19.26
C GLY A 92 -13.52 3.74 18.63
N GLU A 93 -13.65 3.14 17.44
CA GLU A 93 -14.95 2.85 16.81
C GLU A 93 -15.49 1.46 17.19
N VAL A 94 -14.68 0.62 17.83
CA VAL A 94 -15.06 -0.76 18.19
C VAL A 94 -15.73 -0.81 19.57
N ASP A 95 -15.47 0.17 20.44
CA ASP A 95 -16.04 0.22 21.79
C ASP A 95 -17.16 1.27 21.86
N THR A 96 -18.42 0.81 21.94
CA THR A 96 -19.60 1.68 22.03
C THR A 96 -19.86 2.25 23.44
N ILE A 97 -18.94 2.04 24.39
CA ILE A 97 -19.14 2.38 25.81
C ILE A 97 -18.64 3.81 26.17
N TYR A 98 -18.10 4.57 25.20
CA TYR A 98 -17.84 6.01 25.36
C TYR A 98 -18.44 6.83 24.22
#